data_AF-A0A174KYX9-F1
#
_entry.id   AF-A0A174KYX9-F1
#
_cell.length_a   1.000
_cell.length_b   1.000
_cell.length_c   1.000
_cell.angle_alpha   90.00
_cell.angle_beta   90.00
_cell.angle_gamma   90.00
#
_symmetry.space_group_name_H-M   'P 1'
#
loop_
_entity.id
_entity.type
_entity.pdbx_description
1 polymer ?
#
loop_
_entity_poly.entity_id
_entity_poly.type
_entity_poly.pdbx_seq_one_letter_code
_entity_poly.pdbx_strand_id
1 'polypeptide(L)'
;MKEQTERQQDEVRQGKHRMRLTRKKRVVISVILTFSALLALPVFAWLYMHRSIETITKVNMPNALLIGAGDAKPIQQLELSNIDVSGAQKYKDVVFCVYSTKPGLAYHLQLAHTTNIGFSYEIDKASIETDAVNGSIFYLGDYYKKGSKLAGNYLNKETESNYATNAYHEKTYEKYGNVQISAEPLYWKTASQEKLPDERQKPDKNGNYVNYYILHITWDETVQNNKETDMIYIMAG
;
A
#
# COMPACT_ATOMS: atom_id res chain seq x y z
N MET A 1 13.81 -87.52 -25.26
CA MET A 1 14.16 -86.36 -26.11
C MET A 1 13.35 -86.36 -27.42
N LYS A 2 12.01 -86.46 -27.34
CA LYS A 2 11.08 -86.28 -28.48
C LYS A 2 9.78 -85.55 -28.08
N GLU A 3 9.58 -85.29 -26.79
CA GLU A 3 8.37 -84.66 -26.24
C GLU A 3 8.50 -83.14 -26.00
N GLN A 4 9.70 -82.60 -26.17
CA GLN A 4 9.95 -81.15 -26.12
C GLN A 4 9.89 -80.47 -27.49
N THR A 5 9.90 -81.23 -28.58
CA THR A 5 9.87 -80.69 -29.94
C THR A 5 8.43 -80.42 -30.43
N GLU A 6 7.44 -81.15 -29.92
CA GLU A 6 6.03 -80.92 -30.29
C GLU A 6 5.37 -79.79 -29.47
N ARG A 7 5.75 -79.59 -28.21
CA ARG A 7 5.26 -78.44 -27.40
C ARG A 7 5.75 -77.08 -27.90
N GLN A 8 6.91 -77.02 -28.56
CA GLN A 8 7.41 -75.77 -29.16
C GLN A 8 6.75 -75.46 -30.52
N GLN A 9 6.12 -76.42 -31.20
CA GLN A 9 5.42 -76.15 -32.46
C GLN A 9 3.98 -75.65 -32.25
N ASP A 10 3.34 -75.97 -31.13
CA ASP A 10 2.00 -75.46 -30.79
C ASP A 10 2.03 -74.07 -30.12
N GLU A 11 3.07 -73.72 -29.36
CA GLU A 11 3.25 -72.32 -28.86
C GLU A 11 3.62 -71.34 -29.99
N VAL A 12 4.33 -71.80 -31.03
CA VAL A 12 4.65 -70.98 -32.21
C VAL A 12 3.41 -70.75 -33.10
N ARG A 13 2.36 -71.56 -32.97
CA ARG A 13 1.07 -71.38 -33.68
C ARG A 13 0.08 -70.46 -32.97
N GLN A 14 0.25 -70.13 -31.68
CA GLN A 14 -0.68 -69.25 -30.95
C GLN A 14 -0.16 -67.82 -30.66
N GLY A 15 1.10 -67.50 -30.93
CA GLY A 15 1.67 -66.16 -30.71
C GLY A 15 1.57 -65.16 -31.88
N LYS A 16 0.68 -65.37 -32.87
CA LYS A 16 0.64 -64.56 -34.10
C LYS A 16 -0.73 -64.00 -34.45
N HIS A 17 -1.41 -63.40 -33.47
CA HIS A 17 -2.46 -62.41 -33.74
C HIS A 17 -1.96 -60.98 -33.48
N ARG A 18 -0.82 -60.64 -34.10
CA ARG A 18 -0.39 -59.24 -34.20
C ARG A 18 -1.35 -58.57 -35.17
N MET A 19 -2.37 -57.86 -34.64
CA MET A 19 -3.33 -57.10 -35.45
C MET A 19 -2.56 -56.09 -36.31
N ARG A 20 -2.21 -56.50 -37.53
CA ARG A 20 -1.47 -55.66 -38.47
C ARG A 20 -2.49 -54.68 -39.02
N LEU A 21 -2.64 -53.52 -38.36
CA LEU A 21 -3.54 -52.48 -38.84
C LEU A 21 -3.22 -52.19 -40.31
N THR A 22 -4.25 -52.29 -41.15
CA THR A 22 -4.15 -52.03 -42.59
C THR A 22 -3.60 -50.62 -42.81
N ARG A 23 -2.86 -50.41 -43.90
CA ARG A 23 -2.18 -49.12 -44.19
C ARG A 23 -3.15 -47.92 -44.05
N LYS A 24 -4.40 -48.10 -44.48
CA LYS A 24 -5.49 -47.11 -44.33
C LYS A 24 -5.81 -46.78 -42.86
N LYS A 25 -5.92 -47.78 -41.98
CA LYS A 25 -6.17 -47.58 -40.55
C LYS A 25 -4.98 -46.90 -39.83
N ARG A 26 -3.74 -47.18 -40.25
CA ARG A 26 -2.56 -46.47 -39.73
C ARG A 26 -2.55 -45.00 -40.13
N VAL A 27 -2.89 -44.69 -41.37
CA VAL A 27 -2.99 -43.31 -41.85
C VAL A 27 -4.05 -42.53 -41.05
N VAL A 28 -5.22 -43.13 -40.82
CA VAL A 28 -6.28 -42.48 -40.02
C VAL A 28 -5.82 -42.21 -38.58
N ILE A 29 -5.16 -43.17 -37.93
CA ILE A 29 -4.64 -42.98 -36.57
C ILE A 29 -3.56 -41.90 -36.54
N SER A 30 -2.64 -41.88 -37.51
CA SER A 30 -1.62 -40.84 -37.60
C SER A 30 -2.22 -39.46 -37.80
N VAL A 31 -3.25 -39.32 -38.63
CA VAL A 31 -3.95 -38.03 -38.81
C VAL A 31 -4.60 -37.57 -37.51
N ILE A 32 -5.26 -38.47 -36.77
CA ILE A 32 -5.90 -38.17 -35.49
C ILE A 32 -4.86 -37.75 -34.43
N LEU A 33 -3.74 -38.46 -34.34
CA LEU A 33 -2.65 -38.12 -33.42
C LEU A 33 -2.06 -36.75 -33.75
N THR A 34 -1.81 -36.47 -35.04
CA THR A 34 -1.28 -35.18 -35.47
C THR A 34 -2.26 -34.05 -35.16
N PHE A 35 -3.56 -34.24 -35.42
CA PHE A 35 -4.59 -33.24 -35.06
C PHE A 35 -4.69 -33.04 -33.54
N SER A 36 -4.61 -34.12 -32.76
CA SER A 36 -4.67 -34.05 -31.30
C SER A 36 -3.45 -33.30 -30.74
N ALA A 37 -2.26 -33.53 -31.29
CA ALA A 37 -1.06 -32.79 -30.91
C ALA A 37 -1.15 -31.30 -31.32
N LEU A 38 -1.70 -31.01 -32.51
CA LEU A 38 -1.94 -29.65 -32.99
C LEU A 38 -2.90 -28.86 -32.11
N LEU A 39 -3.83 -29.51 -31.42
CA LEU A 39 -4.73 -28.88 -30.46
C LEU A 39 -4.14 -28.81 -29.04
N ALA A 40 -3.44 -29.86 -28.60
CA ALA A 40 -2.89 -29.93 -27.25
C ALA A 40 -1.72 -28.97 -27.03
N LEU A 41 -0.82 -28.81 -28.02
CA LEU A 41 0.38 -27.97 -27.87
C LEU A 41 0.05 -26.48 -27.68
N PRO A 42 -0.85 -25.86 -28.49
CA PRO A 42 -1.24 -24.46 -28.28
C PRO A 42 -1.97 -24.24 -26.95
N VAL A 43 -2.87 -25.17 -26.57
CA VAL A 43 -3.61 -25.06 -25.30
C VAL A 43 -2.67 -25.19 -24.10
N PHE A 44 -1.68 -26.09 -24.16
CA PHE A 44 -0.68 -26.24 -23.12
C PHE A 44 0.25 -25.03 -23.04
N ALA A 45 0.69 -24.50 -24.18
CA ALA A 45 1.48 -23.27 -24.25
C ALA A 45 0.70 -22.07 -23.69
N TRP A 46 -0.59 -21.95 -24.04
CA TRP A 46 -1.49 -20.92 -23.50
C TRP A 46 -1.67 -21.04 -21.98
N LEU A 47 -1.93 -22.24 -21.46
CA LEU A 47 -2.03 -22.49 -20.02
C LEU A 47 -0.72 -22.21 -19.28
N TYR A 48 0.42 -22.54 -19.87
CA TYR A 48 1.73 -22.24 -19.32
C TYR A 48 1.98 -20.72 -19.29
N MET A 49 1.63 -20.00 -20.36
CA MET A 49 1.70 -18.53 -20.39
C MET A 49 0.75 -17.90 -19.36
N HIS A 50 -0.46 -18.44 -19.19
CA HIS A 50 -1.43 -17.96 -18.20
C HIS A 50 -0.93 -18.19 -16.77
N ARG A 51 -0.29 -19.33 -16.49
CA ARG A 51 0.38 -19.56 -15.20
C ARG A 51 1.62 -18.70 -15.01
N SER A 52 2.38 -18.37 -16.06
CA SER A 52 3.51 -17.45 -15.94
C SER A 52 3.11 -15.99 -15.69
N ILE A 53 1.84 -15.64 -15.92
CA ILE A 53 1.27 -14.33 -15.53
C ILE A 53 1.10 -14.22 -14.00
N GLU A 54 0.99 -15.33 -13.26
CA GLU A 54 1.01 -15.31 -11.78
C GLU A 54 2.40 -15.05 -11.20
N THR A 55 3.46 -15.24 -12.00
CA THR A 55 4.76 -14.61 -11.77
C THR A 55 4.69 -13.17 -12.26
N ILE A 56 3.71 -12.45 -11.70
CA ILE A 56 3.46 -11.03 -11.82
C ILE A 56 4.82 -10.37 -11.75
N THR A 57 5.23 -9.74 -12.84
CA THR A 57 6.27 -8.72 -12.82
C THR A 57 6.01 -7.90 -11.57
N LYS A 58 6.87 -8.03 -10.54
CA LYS A 58 6.88 -7.07 -9.42
C LYS A 58 6.92 -5.74 -10.12
N VAL A 59 5.76 -5.06 -10.17
CA VAL A 59 5.66 -3.74 -10.79
C VAL A 59 6.67 -2.96 -10.00
N ASN A 60 7.77 -2.62 -10.64
CA ASN A 60 8.82 -1.83 -10.01
C ASN A 60 8.13 -0.49 -9.81
N MET A 61 7.50 -0.31 -8.64
CA MET A 61 6.74 0.89 -8.33
C MET A 61 7.70 2.04 -8.63
N PRO A 62 7.35 2.95 -9.56
CA PRO A 62 8.23 4.07 -9.89
C PRO A 62 8.60 4.72 -8.57
N ASN A 63 9.87 5.07 -8.36
CA ASN A 63 10.44 5.57 -7.09
C ASN A 63 9.49 6.55 -6.38
N ALA A 64 8.57 6.01 -5.58
CA ALA A 64 7.46 6.76 -5.05
C ALA A 64 7.78 7.06 -3.60
N LEU A 65 7.52 8.30 -3.20
CA LEU A 65 7.33 8.64 -1.81
C LEU A 65 5.96 8.13 -1.42
N LEU A 66 5.92 7.28 -0.39
CA LEU A 66 4.71 6.68 0.11
C LEU A 66 4.44 7.17 1.53
N ILE A 67 3.17 7.21 1.91
CA ILE A 67 2.74 7.49 3.28
C ILE A 67 2.12 6.23 3.86
N GLY A 68 2.54 5.86 5.07
CA GLY A 68 2.04 4.70 5.79
C GLY A 68 1.68 5.05 7.24
N ALA A 69 0.95 4.14 7.89
CA ALA A 69 0.65 4.25 9.32
C ALA A 69 1.78 3.59 10.14
N GLY A 70 2.20 4.22 11.24
CA GLY A 70 3.31 3.71 12.08
C GLY A 70 4.55 3.35 11.25
N ASP A 71 4.96 2.08 11.30
CA ASP A 71 6.12 1.52 10.60
C ASP A 71 5.77 0.96 9.22
N ALA A 72 5.45 1.87 8.30
CA ALA A 72 5.06 1.58 6.91
C ALA A 72 3.90 0.57 6.79
N LYS A 73 2.99 0.55 7.77
CA LYS A 73 1.74 -0.22 7.70
C LYS A 73 0.78 0.43 6.69
N PRO A 74 -0.20 -0.32 6.17
CA PRO A 74 -1.22 0.23 5.27
C PRO A 74 -1.87 1.48 5.86
N ILE A 75 -2.03 2.53 5.05
CA ILE A 75 -2.57 3.82 5.49
C ILE A 75 -3.99 3.72 6.09
N GLN A 76 -4.73 2.66 5.75
CA GLN A 76 -6.04 2.37 6.32
C GLN A 76 -5.99 2.08 7.83
N GLN A 77 -4.82 1.74 8.37
CA GLN A 77 -4.61 1.56 9.81
C GLN A 77 -4.37 2.89 10.54
N LEU A 78 -4.24 4.01 9.80
CA LEU A 78 -4.18 5.35 10.37
C LEU A 78 -5.57 5.75 10.87
N GLU A 79 -5.92 5.32 12.07
CA GLU A 79 -7.27 5.53 12.61
C GLU A 79 -7.48 6.94 13.17
N LEU A 80 -8.15 7.77 12.36
CA LEU A 80 -8.56 9.13 12.71
C LEU A 80 -10.05 9.22 13.07
N SER A 81 -10.78 8.11 13.04
CA SER A 81 -12.20 8.04 13.38
C SER A 81 -12.46 8.02 14.90
N ASN A 82 -13.70 8.38 15.27
CA ASN A 82 -14.28 8.18 16.60
C ASN A 82 -13.42 8.71 17.76
N ILE A 83 -12.82 9.89 17.58
CA ILE A 83 -12.08 10.56 18.65
C ILE A 83 -13.06 10.93 19.78
N ASP A 84 -12.86 10.37 20.97
CA ASP A 84 -13.66 10.71 22.14
C ASP A 84 -13.17 12.03 22.74
N VAL A 85 -13.94 13.09 22.50
CA VAL A 85 -13.64 14.44 22.99
C VAL A 85 -14.14 14.69 24.42
N SER A 86 -14.94 13.76 24.97
CA SER A 86 -15.55 13.89 26.31
C SER A 86 -14.60 13.54 27.45
N GLY A 87 -13.51 12.82 27.14
CA GLY A 87 -12.48 12.45 28.11
C GLY A 87 -11.71 13.64 28.69
N ALA A 88 -10.99 13.36 29.79
CA ALA A 88 -10.08 14.31 30.42
C ALA A 88 -8.86 14.63 29.53
N GLN A 89 -8.43 13.67 28.71
CA GLN A 89 -7.39 13.88 27.72
C GLN A 89 -7.96 14.68 26.53
N LYS A 90 -7.32 15.81 26.21
CA LYS A 90 -7.74 16.75 25.16
C LYS A 90 -6.88 16.69 23.90
N TYR A 91 -6.26 15.52 23.68
CA TYR A 91 -5.42 15.28 22.51
C TYR A 91 -5.42 13.81 22.11
N LYS A 92 -5.13 13.54 20.83
CA LYS A 92 -4.87 12.21 20.27
C LYS A 92 -3.61 12.28 19.43
N ASP A 93 -2.68 11.38 19.71
CA ASP A 93 -1.48 11.20 18.89
C ASP A 93 -1.67 10.04 17.91
N VAL A 94 -1.33 10.29 16.66
CA VAL A 94 -1.40 9.29 15.60
C VAL A 94 -0.08 9.28 14.84
N VAL A 95 0.53 8.10 14.70
CA VAL A 95 1.85 7.97 14.07
C VAL A 95 1.70 7.58 12.60
N PHE A 96 2.42 8.29 11.74
CA PHE A 96 2.55 7.98 10.32
C PHE A 96 4.00 8.09 9.89
N CYS A 97 4.31 7.58 8.71
CA CYS A 97 5.65 7.68 8.15
C CYS A 97 5.61 8.08 6.68
N VAL A 98 6.70 8.71 6.23
CA VAL A 98 7.03 8.87 4.81
C VAL A 98 8.16 7.92 4.50
N TYR A 99 8.01 7.10 3.47
CA TYR A 99 9.00 6.08 3.14
C TYR A 99 9.16 5.85 1.64
N SER A 100 10.31 5.31 1.27
CA SER A 100 10.59 4.84 -0.09
C SER A 100 11.66 3.76 -0.07
N THR A 101 11.69 2.92 -1.11
CA THR A 101 12.82 2.00 -1.35
C THR A 101 14.05 2.74 -1.86
N LYS A 102 13.91 3.99 -2.32
CA LYS A 102 15.01 4.83 -2.78
C LYS A 102 15.50 5.78 -1.66
N PRO A 103 16.80 5.81 -1.38
CA PRO A 103 17.38 6.68 -0.37
C PRO A 103 17.39 8.15 -0.79
N GLY A 104 17.45 9.03 0.22
CA GLY A 104 17.83 10.43 0.05
C GLY A 104 16.86 11.29 -0.74
N LEU A 105 15.63 10.81 -1.00
CA LEU A 105 14.58 11.60 -1.64
C LEU A 105 14.20 12.79 -0.76
N ALA A 106 14.16 13.97 -1.36
CA ALA A 106 13.69 15.20 -0.72
C ALA A 106 12.20 15.40 -1.01
N TYR A 107 11.45 15.89 -0.04
CA TYR A 107 10.02 16.14 -0.16
C TYR A 107 9.57 17.27 0.77
N HIS A 108 8.48 17.93 0.41
CA HIS A 108 7.70 18.72 1.33
C HIS A 108 6.57 17.87 1.89
N LEU A 109 6.43 17.88 3.20
CA LEU A 109 5.19 17.42 3.83
C LEU A 109 4.15 18.54 3.76
N GLN A 110 2.93 18.17 3.40
CA GLN A 110 1.77 19.04 3.25
C GLN A 110 0.58 18.43 4.00
N LEU A 111 -0.20 19.29 4.62
CA LEU A 111 -1.41 18.94 5.36
C LEU A 111 -2.53 19.87 4.89
N ALA A 112 -3.68 19.31 4.54
CA ALA A 112 -4.90 20.08 4.29
C ALA A 112 -6.01 19.56 5.21
N HIS A 113 -6.75 20.45 5.87
CA HIS A 113 -7.86 20.03 6.72
C HIS A 113 -8.97 21.07 6.82
N THR A 114 -10.19 20.62 7.12
CA THR A 114 -11.33 21.47 7.50
C THR A 114 -11.31 21.75 9.00
N THR A 115 -12.27 22.56 9.49
CA THR A 115 -12.34 23.01 10.90
C THR A 115 -13.75 22.91 11.50
N ASN A 116 -14.56 21.97 11.02
CA ASN A 116 -15.93 21.72 11.46
C ASN A 116 -16.01 21.29 12.94
N ILE A 117 -15.08 20.46 13.41
CA ILE A 117 -15.10 19.94 14.80
C ILE A 117 -14.35 20.90 15.75
N GLY A 118 -13.46 21.73 15.22
CA GLY A 118 -12.59 22.61 16.02
C GLY A 118 -11.27 21.93 16.44
N PHE A 119 -10.85 20.89 15.73
CA PHE A 119 -9.55 20.26 15.95
C PHE A 119 -8.39 21.12 15.46
N SER A 120 -7.30 21.09 16.21
CA SER A 120 -6.02 21.67 15.85
C SER A 120 -5.00 20.56 15.60
N TYR A 121 -4.25 20.70 14.51
CA TYR A 121 -3.32 19.69 14.02
C TYR A 121 -1.90 20.21 14.04
N GLU A 122 -1.00 19.47 14.66
CA GLU A 122 0.43 19.71 14.61
C GLU A 122 1.16 18.45 14.18
N ILE A 123 2.32 18.61 13.54
CA ILE A 123 3.15 17.49 13.12
C ILE A 123 4.49 17.60 13.84
N ASP A 124 4.87 16.54 14.53
CA ASP A 124 6.16 16.40 15.19
C ASP A 124 6.99 15.33 14.49
N LYS A 125 8.31 15.50 14.45
CA LYS A 125 9.21 14.41 14.03
C LYS A 125 9.16 13.29 15.08
N ALA A 126 9.40 12.06 14.66
CA ALA A 126 9.46 10.91 15.56
C ALA A 126 10.62 9.98 15.21
N SER A 127 11.02 9.16 16.19
CA SER A 127 11.94 8.04 16.01
C SER A 127 11.33 6.77 16.60
N ILE A 128 11.55 5.64 15.92
CA ILE A 128 11.17 4.33 16.44
C ILE A 128 12.13 3.89 17.56
N GLU A 129 11.59 3.28 18.60
CA GLU A 129 12.32 2.79 19.77
C GLU A 129 12.07 1.29 19.94
N THR A 130 13.06 0.57 20.50
CA THR A 130 12.95 -0.89 20.70
C THR A 130 12.07 -1.25 21.88
N ASP A 131 12.06 -0.40 22.92
CA ASP A 131 11.30 -0.60 24.15
C ASP A 131 10.61 0.70 24.57
N ALA A 132 9.69 0.59 25.52
CA ALA A 132 9.04 1.76 26.12
C ALA A 132 10.10 2.68 26.76
N VAL A 133 10.19 3.90 26.26
CA VAL A 133 11.03 4.97 26.84
C VAL A 133 10.13 6.08 27.37
N ASN A 134 10.66 6.90 28.28
CA ASN A 134 9.87 8.01 28.83
C ASN A 134 9.41 8.95 27.69
N GLY A 135 8.10 9.15 27.60
CA GLY A 135 7.47 9.96 26.56
C GLY A 135 7.29 9.27 25.20
N SER A 136 7.55 7.96 25.09
CA SER A 136 7.21 7.22 23.86
C SER A 136 5.72 6.90 23.78
N ILE A 137 5.18 6.97 22.57
CA ILE A 137 3.81 6.59 22.23
C ILE A 137 3.84 5.17 21.68
N PHE A 138 3.01 4.28 22.21
CA PHE A 138 2.80 2.95 21.64
C PHE A 138 1.76 3.01 20.53
N TYR A 139 2.14 2.65 19.30
CA TYR A 139 1.24 2.74 18.14
C TYR A 139 1.48 1.59 17.17
N LEU A 140 0.42 0.85 16.83
CA LEU A 140 0.45 -0.29 15.88
C LEU A 140 1.55 -1.34 16.14
N GLY A 141 1.93 -1.53 17.41
CA GLY A 141 2.88 -2.57 17.83
C GLY A 141 4.30 -2.09 18.11
N ASP A 142 4.62 -0.82 17.84
CA ASP A 142 5.95 -0.25 18.06
C ASP A 142 5.90 0.98 18.98
N TYR A 143 7.04 1.35 19.57
CA TYR A 143 7.19 2.55 20.39
C TYR A 143 7.80 3.68 19.56
N TYR A 144 7.23 4.88 19.66
CA TYR A 144 7.70 6.07 18.95
C TYR A 144 8.01 7.19 19.92
N LYS A 145 9.24 7.68 19.90
CA LYS A 145 9.65 8.84 20.67
C LYS A 145 9.35 10.12 19.89
N LYS A 146 8.62 11.02 20.55
CA LYS A 146 8.35 12.36 20.03
C LYS A 146 9.64 13.19 19.97
N GLY A 147 9.90 13.76 18.80
CA GLY A 147 11.01 14.65 18.51
C GLY A 147 10.57 16.12 18.47
N SER A 148 11.29 16.92 17.69
CA SER A 148 10.99 18.34 17.49
C SER A 148 9.75 18.54 16.61
N LYS A 149 8.97 19.59 16.90
CA LYS A 149 7.91 20.08 16.02
C LYS A 149 8.44 20.33 14.61
N LEU A 150 7.70 19.84 13.62
CA LEU A 150 8.05 20.01 12.22
C LEU A 150 7.79 21.45 11.80
N ALA A 151 8.84 22.12 11.32
CA ALA A 151 8.73 23.52 10.91
C ALA A 151 7.90 23.65 9.63
N GLY A 152 6.91 24.52 9.66
CA GLY A 152 6.06 24.85 8.53
C GLY A 152 4.97 25.84 8.93
N ASN A 153 4.24 26.33 7.94
CA ASN A 153 3.25 27.39 8.13
C ASN A 153 2.00 27.10 7.33
N TYR A 154 0.87 27.61 7.84
CA TYR A 154 -0.35 27.68 7.06
C TYR A 154 -0.21 28.76 5.98
N LEU A 155 -0.65 28.43 4.77
CA LEU A 155 -0.59 29.30 3.60
C LEU A 155 -1.78 30.26 3.54
N ASN A 156 -2.88 29.93 4.21
CA ASN A 156 -4.14 30.65 4.11
C ASN A 156 -4.90 30.76 5.44
N LYS A 157 -4.25 30.61 6.58
CA LYS A 157 -4.90 30.80 7.89
C LYS A 157 -5.08 32.29 8.19
N GLU A 158 -6.25 32.66 8.69
CA GLU A 158 -6.49 34.02 9.18
C GLU A 158 -5.70 34.31 10.47
N THR A 159 -5.33 35.58 10.69
CA THR A 159 -4.55 36.00 11.86
C THR A 159 -5.37 35.96 13.15
N GLU A 160 -6.63 36.36 13.07
CA GLU A 160 -7.52 36.56 14.24
C GLU A 160 -8.44 35.36 14.50
N SER A 161 -8.46 34.38 13.59
CA SER A 161 -9.36 33.22 13.67
C SER A 161 -8.64 31.92 13.34
N ASN A 162 -9.26 30.79 13.68
CA ASN A 162 -8.77 29.47 13.29
C ASN A 162 -9.25 29.04 11.90
N TYR A 163 -9.81 29.96 11.11
CA TYR A 163 -10.38 29.66 9.79
C TYR A 163 -9.43 29.99 8.64
N ALA A 164 -9.76 29.45 7.47
CA ALA A 164 -9.10 29.77 6.23
C ALA A 164 -9.59 31.12 5.67
N THR A 165 -8.66 31.88 5.10
CA THR A 165 -8.92 33.01 4.20
C THR A 165 -9.47 32.51 2.86
N ASN A 166 -10.14 33.39 2.13
CA ASN A 166 -10.63 33.11 0.77
C ASN A 166 -9.53 32.97 -0.30
N ALA A 167 -8.24 33.03 0.05
CA ALA A 167 -7.12 33.04 -0.90
C ALA A 167 -7.06 31.80 -1.81
N TYR A 168 -7.62 30.67 -1.37
CA TYR A 168 -7.64 29.40 -2.11
C TYR A 168 -9.04 28.92 -2.49
N HIS A 169 -10.09 29.68 -2.17
CA HIS A 169 -11.49 29.28 -2.41
C HIS A 169 -11.73 28.85 -3.86
N GLU A 170 -11.34 29.68 -4.83
CA GLU A 170 -11.57 29.38 -6.26
C GLU A 170 -10.76 28.16 -6.75
N LYS A 171 -9.63 27.85 -6.12
CA LYS A 171 -8.86 26.64 -6.45
C LYS A 171 -9.52 25.37 -5.91
N THR A 172 -10.25 25.49 -4.81
CA THR A 172 -10.89 24.36 -4.13
C THR A 172 -12.31 24.12 -4.65
N TYR A 173 -13.07 25.19 -4.85
CA TYR A 173 -14.51 25.16 -5.12
C TYR A 173 -14.90 25.82 -6.45
N GLU A 174 -13.92 26.24 -7.26
CA GLU A 174 -14.16 26.97 -8.50
C GLU A 174 -15.01 28.23 -8.25
N LYS A 175 -16.20 28.32 -8.87
CA LYS A 175 -17.11 29.47 -8.72
C LYS A 175 -18.17 29.28 -7.63
N TYR A 176 -18.12 28.17 -6.88
CA TYR A 176 -19.15 27.85 -5.91
C TYR A 176 -18.94 28.62 -4.59
N GLY A 177 -19.68 29.71 -4.40
CA GLY A 177 -19.50 30.60 -3.24
C GLY A 177 -20.29 30.24 -1.97
N ASN A 178 -21.19 29.25 -2.00
CA ASN A 178 -22.04 28.91 -0.84
C ASN A 178 -21.36 27.87 0.07
N VAL A 179 -20.14 28.20 0.53
CA VAL A 179 -19.33 27.33 1.39
C VAL A 179 -19.35 27.89 2.82
N GLN A 180 -19.54 27.02 3.80
CA GLN A 180 -19.42 27.40 5.20
C GLN A 180 -17.96 27.69 5.53
N ILE A 181 -17.70 28.71 6.36
CA ILE A 181 -16.31 29.11 6.69
C ILE A 181 -15.47 27.97 7.30
N SER A 182 -16.09 27.06 8.06
CA SER A 182 -15.42 25.89 8.64
C SER A 182 -15.08 24.80 7.63
N ALA A 183 -15.81 24.76 6.50
CA ALA A 183 -15.57 23.84 5.41
C ALA A 183 -14.45 24.33 4.48
N GLU A 184 -14.04 25.60 4.56
CA GLU A 184 -12.88 26.11 3.84
C GLU A 184 -11.60 25.43 4.37
N PRO A 185 -10.84 24.74 3.50
CA PRO A 185 -9.67 24.00 3.95
C PRO A 185 -8.51 24.93 4.29
N LEU A 186 -7.86 24.64 5.41
CA LEU A 186 -6.56 25.17 5.76
C LEU A 186 -5.46 24.34 5.10
N TYR A 187 -4.53 25.00 4.42
CA TYR A 187 -3.38 24.39 3.78
C TYR A 187 -2.11 24.72 4.56
N TRP A 188 -1.43 23.69 5.05
CA TRP A 188 -0.14 23.79 5.74
C TRP A 188 0.94 23.10 4.92
N LYS A 189 2.14 23.70 4.91
CA LYS A 189 3.31 23.12 4.26
C LYS A 189 4.56 23.33 5.09
N THR A 190 5.44 22.34 5.06
CA THR A 190 6.81 22.42 5.61
C THR A 190 7.59 23.63 5.08
N ALA A 191 8.32 24.28 5.98
CA ALA A 191 9.13 25.47 5.66
C ALA A 191 10.33 25.13 4.75
N SER A 192 10.90 23.94 4.93
CA SER A 192 12.00 23.39 4.14
C SER A 192 11.68 21.96 3.72
N GLN A 193 12.37 21.46 2.70
CA GLN A 193 12.26 20.05 2.32
C GLN A 193 12.83 19.17 3.44
N GLU A 194 12.09 18.12 3.76
CA GLU A 194 12.58 16.98 4.52
C GLU A 194 13.31 16.04 3.55
N LYS A 195 14.23 15.24 4.08
CA LYS A 195 15.01 14.28 3.29
C LYS A 195 14.92 12.92 3.92
N LEU A 196 14.59 11.90 3.13
CA LEU A 196 14.67 10.51 3.58
C LEU A 196 16.12 10.15 3.93
N PRO A 197 16.31 9.16 4.82
CA PRO A 197 17.61 8.58 5.09
C PRO A 197 18.38 8.22 3.81
N ASP A 198 19.69 8.41 3.80
CA ASP A 198 20.55 8.13 2.64
C ASP A 198 21.15 6.71 2.68
N GLU A 199 21.87 6.29 1.63
CA GLU A 199 22.48 4.95 1.55
C GLU A 199 23.46 4.62 2.68
N ARG A 200 23.99 5.65 3.38
CA ARG A 200 24.91 5.45 4.50
C ARG A 200 24.15 5.05 5.76
N GLN A 201 22.86 5.35 5.80
CA GLN A 201 21.93 4.98 6.85
C GLN A 201 21.23 3.68 6.42
N LYS A 202 21.24 2.67 7.29
CA LYS A 202 20.63 1.38 6.93
C LYS A 202 19.13 1.55 6.75
N PRO A 203 18.54 0.94 5.70
CA PRO A 203 17.09 0.88 5.59
C PRO A 203 16.49 0.09 6.77
N ASP A 204 15.19 0.22 6.94
CA ASP A 204 14.40 -0.56 7.89
C ASP A 204 14.50 -2.08 7.59
N LYS A 205 13.89 -2.88 8.45
CA LYS A 205 13.80 -4.36 8.29
C LYS A 205 13.15 -4.80 6.97
N ASN A 206 12.40 -3.93 6.31
CA ASN A 206 11.69 -4.17 5.06
C ASN A 206 12.42 -3.61 3.82
N GLY A 207 13.58 -2.98 3.99
CA GLY A 207 14.36 -2.37 2.91
C GLY A 207 13.93 -0.94 2.52
N ASN A 208 13.16 -0.25 3.36
CA ASN A 208 12.73 1.13 3.13
C ASN A 208 13.58 2.13 3.90
N TYR A 209 13.75 3.31 3.32
CA TYR A 209 14.24 4.50 4.01
C TYR A 209 13.02 5.26 4.54
N VAL A 210 12.96 5.49 5.85
CA VAL A 210 11.74 5.92 6.55
C VAL A 210 12.01 7.14 7.42
N ASN A 211 11.13 8.13 7.34
CA ASN A 211 10.99 9.19 8.33
C ASN A 211 9.65 9.03 9.05
N TYR A 212 9.66 9.06 10.38
CA TYR A 212 8.47 8.93 11.21
C TYR A 212 7.99 10.28 11.70
N TYR A 213 6.68 10.41 11.84
CA TYR A 213 6.01 11.62 12.27
C TYR A 213 4.84 11.28 13.20
N ILE A 214 4.55 12.19 14.12
CA ILE A 214 3.35 12.15 14.96
C ILE A 214 2.44 13.29 14.51
N LEU A 215 1.23 12.96 14.08
CA LEU A 215 0.13 13.90 13.98
C LEU A 215 -0.48 14.08 15.37
N HIS A 216 -0.21 15.24 15.98
CA HIS A 216 -0.75 15.64 17.27
C HIS A 216 -2.06 16.40 17.04
N ILE A 217 -3.18 15.77 17.41
CA ILE A 217 -4.52 16.33 17.27
C ILE A 217 -4.95 16.84 18.64
N THR A 218 -5.36 18.09 18.74
CA THR A 218 -5.77 18.73 20.00
C THR A 218 -7.13 19.41 19.86
N TRP A 219 -7.83 19.53 20.98
CA TRP A 219 -9.12 20.23 21.06
C TRP A 219 -9.28 20.91 22.42
N ASP A 220 -10.15 21.91 22.49
CA ASP A 220 -10.45 22.63 23.73
C ASP A 220 -11.76 22.13 24.38
N GLU A 221 -12.20 22.80 25.45
CA GLU A 221 -13.42 22.46 26.18
C GLU A 221 -14.72 22.79 25.41
N THR A 222 -14.63 23.61 24.36
CA THR A 222 -15.79 23.99 23.56
C THR A 222 -16.15 22.90 22.53
N VAL A 223 -15.20 22.03 22.21
CA VAL A 223 -15.42 20.91 21.29
C VAL A 223 -16.27 19.84 21.96
N GLN A 224 -17.38 19.50 21.30
CA GLN A 224 -18.34 18.50 21.78
C GLN A 224 -18.57 17.42 20.73
N ASN A 225 -19.01 16.24 21.18
CA ASN A 225 -19.37 15.16 20.27
C ASN A 225 -20.73 15.43 19.62
N ASN A 226 -20.72 16.16 18.50
CA ASN A 226 -21.91 16.68 17.82
C ASN A 226 -22.15 16.08 16.43
N LYS A 227 -21.52 14.93 16.12
CA LYS A 227 -21.58 14.25 14.80
C LYS A 227 -21.05 15.08 13.62
N GLU A 228 -20.35 16.18 13.86
CA GLU A 228 -19.60 16.88 12.84
C GLU A 228 -18.44 16.00 12.33
N THR A 229 -17.95 16.30 11.13
CA THR A 229 -16.85 15.57 10.50
C THR A 229 -15.84 16.54 9.93
N ASP A 230 -14.56 16.31 10.25
CA ASP A 230 -13.45 16.98 9.59
C ASP A 230 -12.79 16.08 8.54
N MET A 231 -12.42 16.69 7.41
CA MET A 231 -11.60 16.06 6.40
C MET A 231 -10.14 16.44 6.61
N ILE A 232 -9.23 15.48 6.43
CA ILE A 232 -7.79 15.67 6.54
C ILE A 232 -7.08 14.93 5.42
N TYR A 233 -6.14 15.62 4.77
CA TYR A 233 -5.28 15.09 3.71
C TYR A 233 -3.82 15.34 4.07
N ILE A 234 -3.01 14.28 4.09
CA ILE A 234 -1.57 14.34 4.29
C ILE A 234 -0.90 13.92 2.99
N MET A 235 0.06 14.72 2.53
CA MET A 235 0.76 14.51 1.25
C MET A 235 2.26 14.75 1.42
N ALA A 236 3.06 13.97 0.68
CA ALA A 236 4.51 14.11 0.60
C ALA A 236 4.92 14.21 -0.88
N GLY A 237 5.52 15.33 -1.26
CA GLY A 237 5.92 15.60 -2.65
C GLY A 237 6.82 16.80 -2.83
#